data_AF-A0A174R9W2-F1
#
_entry.id   AF-A0A174R9W2-F1
#
_cell.length_a   1.000
_cell.length_b   1.000
_cell.length_c   1.000
_cell.angle_alpha   90.00
_cell.angle_beta   90.00
_cell.angle_gamma   90.00
#
_symmetry.space_group_name_H-M   'P 1'
#
loop_
_entity.id
_entity.type
_entity.pdbx_description
1 polymer ?
#
loop_
_entity_poly.entity_id
_entity_poly.type
_entity_poly.pdbx_seq_one_letter_code
_entity_poly.pdbx_strand_id
1 'polypeptide(L)'
;MNKNLEEKRNRTIGVGLNNVRKVRAPKVDKTAISPYNRYCDGYGMPGAYGNGYVSVLTVSVGTVKKTDDFLLDGIVSYDRAEINDAYVGQINMLTASSFCGIAGQVWGHDLAAHESIANDEIKPVFEVKQYDGTPLKVYDAKPLLQAGIELFGTEKERRFTTAPGAHVICANKSVTSYRPKEDRPLKDGEAYGVWSFIAISLSNDRDHCADLFIEDAGLWTKNDNEADLLKFLEEHRKSVVWSVVECGRDSHVLFERTYVGFAYTIMKPGEIGNALTCAPYVTLARDAVPSTGFPSLNNITLPEWLDEMGFRPLTECIKK
;
A
#
# COMPACT_ATOMS: atom_id res chain seq x y z
N MET A 1 4.54 2.29 31.89
CA MET A 1 3.37 2.89 31.23
C MET A 1 3.07 4.21 31.92
N ASN A 2 3.14 5.32 31.18
CA ASN A 2 2.96 6.65 31.74
C ASN A 2 1.44 6.92 31.89
N LYS A 3 0.90 7.01 33.12
CA LYS A 3 -0.55 7.18 33.37
C LYS A 3 -1.17 8.36 32.59
N ASN A 4 -0.40 9.43 32.38
CA ASN A 4 -0.82 10.61 31.62
C ASN A 4 -1.02 10.38 30.12
N LEU A 5 -0.40 9.36 29.53
CA LEU A 5 -0.61 8.97 28.12
C LEU A 5 -1.86 8.12 27.95
N GLU A 6 -2.19 7.26 28.92
CA GLU A 6 -3.44 6.48 28.89
C GLU A 6 -4.67 7.36 29.06
N GLU A 7 -4.64 8.36 29.95
CA GLU A 7 -5.77 9.28 30.13
C GLU A 7 -6.07 10.12 28.89
N LYS A 8 -5.05 10.51 28.11
CA LYS A 8 -5.19 11.27 26.86
C LYS A 8 -5.80 10.47 25.70
N ARG A 9 -5.68 9.13 25.73
CA ARG A 9 -6.17 8.24 24.65
C ARG A 9 -7.60 7.75 24.89
N ASN A 10 -8.11 7.91 26.12
CA ASN A 10 -9.49 7.55 26.44
C ASN A 10 -10.46 8.58 25.85
N ARG A 11 -11.58 8.12 25.28
CA ARG A 11 -12.62 9.00 24.72
C ARG A 11 -13.92 8.92 25.48
N THR A 12 -14.74 9.95 25.33
CA THR A 12 -16.09 9.99 25.86
C THR A 12 -17.07 9.88 24.71
N ILE A 13 -17.91 8.84 24.71
CA ILE A 13 -18.94 8.64 23.68
C ILE A 13 -20.33 8.88 24.26
N GLY A 14 -21.25 9.43 23.47
CA GLY A 14 -22.67 9.49 23.82
C GLY A 14 -23.29 8.09 23.79
N VAL A 15 -24.07 7.74 24.81
CA VAL A 15 -24.80 6.45 24.89
C VAL A 15 -26.30 6.65 25.14
N GLY A 16 -26.79 7.89 25.05
CA GLY A 16 -28.19 8.25 25.21
C GLY A 16 -28.36 9.74 25.47
N LEU A 17 -29.61 10.21 25.56
CA LEU A 17 -29.92 11.60 25.89
C LEU A 17 -29.27 11.97 27.23
N ASN A 18 -28.34 12.93 27.23
CA ASN A 18 -27.54 13.36 28.39
C ASN A 18 -26.66 12.27 29.04
N ASN A 19 -26.45 11.12 28.38
CA ASN A 19 -25.62 10.04 28.91
C ASN A 19 -24.35 9.89 28.08
N VAL A 20 -23.22 9.89 28.76
CA VAL A 20 -21.91 9.66 28.16
C VAL A 20 -21.17 8.52 28.85
N ARG A 21 -20.37 7.79 28.09
CA ARG A 21 -19.52 6.70 28.58
C ARG A 21 -18.07 6.99 28.26
N LYS A 22 -17.19 6.92 29.25
CA LYS A 22 -15.74 6.89 29.03
C LYS A 22 -15.35 5.52 28.50
N VAL A 23 -14.68 5.49 27.36
CA VAL A 23 -14.14 4.29 26.71
C VAL A 23 -12.64 4.37 26.81
N ARG A 24 -12.04 3.29 27.32
CA ARG A 24 -10.58 3.18 27.42
C ARG A 24 -10.01 2.87 26.04
N ALA A 25 -8.91 3.51 25.67
CA ALA A 25 -8.17 3.12 24.48
C ALA A 25 -7.80 1.62 24.55
N PRO A 26 -7.94 0.87 23.45
CA PRO A 26 -7.62 -0.55 23.47
C PRO A 26 -6.12 -0.75 23.67
N LYS A 27 -5.74 -1.62 24.61
CA LYS A 27 -4.35 -2.04 24.80
C LYS A 27 -4.05 -3.15 23.80
N VAL A 28 -3.75 -2.76 22.56
CA VAL A 28 -3.41 -3.68 21.47
C VAL A 28 -1.91 -3.88 21.41
N ASP A 29 -1.47 -5.13 21.44
CA ASP A 29 -0.09 -5.46 21.10
C ASP A 29 0.07 -5.41 19.58
N LYS A 30 0.73 -4.37 19.08
CA LYS A 30 1.00 -4.17 17.65
C LYS A 30 2.27 -4.87 17.17
N THR A 31 2.97 -5.60 18.05
CA THR A 31 4.17 -6.36 17.67
C THR A 31 3.82 -7.34 16.55
N ALA A 32 4.61 -7.33 15.48
CA ALA A 32 4.36 -8.12 14.29
C ALA A 32 5.66 -8.76 13.79
N ILE A 33 6.06 -9.88 14.38
CA ILE A 33 7.32 -10.57 14.05
C ILE A 33 7.01 -11.99 13.56
N SER A 34 7.51 -12.31 12.37
CA SER A 34 7.42 -13.61 11.70
C SER A 34 8.20 -14.69 12.46
N PRO A 35 7.79 -15.98 12.34
CA PRO A 35 8.60 -17.10 12.82
C PRO A 35 9.92 -17.27 12.04
N TYR A 36 10.06 -16.66 10.85
CA TYR A 36 11.23 -16.80 9.99
C TYR A 36 12.23 -15.67 10.20
N ASN A 37 13.52 -16.01 10.09
CA ASN A 37 14.59 -15.01 10.20
C ASN A 37 14.64 -14.08 9.00
N ARG A 38 14.47 -14.62 7.79
CA ARG A 38 14.69 -13.90 6.52
C ARG A 38 13.42 -13.59 5.72
N TYR A 39 12.27 -14.09 6.14
CA TYR A 39 11.02 -13.90 5.42
C TYR A 39 9.97 -13.25 6.29
N CYS A 40 9.32 -12.23 5.73
CA CYS A 40 8.02 -11.83 6.23
C CYS A 40 7.01 -12.97 6.01
N ASP A 41 5.91 -12.97 6.77
CA ASP A 41 4.82 -13.94 6.59
C ASP A 41 3.46 -13.24 6.65
N GLY A 42 2.42 -13.88 6.12
CA GLY A 42 1.07 -13.33 6.15
C GLY A 42 0.54 -13.14 7.57
N TYR A 43 -0.22 -12.07 7.81
CA TYR A 43 -0.92 -11.87 9.07
C TYR A 43 -1.91 -12.99 9.35
N GLY A 44 -1.98 -13.45 10.61
CA GLY A 44 -2.84 -14.54 11.05
C GLY A 44 -2.23 -15.93 10.88
N MET A 45 -1.03 -16.04 10.31
CA MET A 45 -0.30 -17.31 10.23
C MET A 45 0.28 -17.72 11.60
N PRO A 46 0.28 -19.03 11.93
CA PRO A 46 0.74 -19.52 13.23
C PRO A 46 2.25 -19.28 13.43
N GLY A 47 2.64 -18.98 14.67
CA GLY A 47 4.05 -18.86 15.07
C GLY A 47 4.60 -17.43 15.04
N ALA A 48 3.82 -16.45 14.57
CA ALA A 48 4.17 -15.04 14.72
C ALA A 48 4.21 -14.65 16.22
N TYR A 49 5.12 -13.73 16.55
CA TYR A 49 5.20 -13.11 17.87
C TYR A 49 4.49 -11.75 17.86
N GLY A 50 3.54 -11.60 18.79
CA GLY A 50 2.64 -10.45 18.89
C GLY A 50 1.31 -10.67 18.16
N ASN A 51 0.43 -9.65 18.20
CA ASN A 51 -0.91 -9.71 17.60
C ASN A 51 -1.09 -8.72 16.43
N GLY A 52 -0.04 -7.96 16.10
CA GLY A 52 -0.09 -6.91 15.09
C GLY A 52 0.23 -7.40 13.68
N TYR A 53 0.17 -6.46 12.75
CA TYR A 53 0.63 -6.62 11.38
C TYR A 53 1.16 -5.31 10.83
N VAL A 54 1.95 -5.42 9.77
CA VAL A 54 2.48 -4.31 9.00
C VAL A 54 1.84 -4.33 7.61
N SER A 55 1.19 -3.23 7.25
CA SER A 55 0.70 -3.02 5.88
C SER A 55 1.80 -2.35 5.07
N VAL A 56 2.06 -2.87 3.87
CA VAL A 56 3.11 -2.36 2.98
C VAL A 56 2.48 -1.95 1.66
N LEU A 57 2.66 -0.71 1.19
CA LEU A 57 2.03 -0.27 -0.05
C LEU A 57 2.83 -0.72 -1.27
N THR A 58 2.15 -1.30 -2.25
CA THR A 58 2.75 -1.68 -3.54
C THR A 58 1.82 -1.39 -4.71
N VAL A 59 2.40 -0.87 -5.78
CA VAL A 59 1.78 -0.80 -7.12
C VAL A 59 2.82 -1.24 -8.12
N SER A 60 2.41 -1.95 -9.16
CA SER A 60 3.33 -2.39 -10.20
C SER A 60 2.60 -2.71 -11.50
N VAL A 61 3.37 -2.82 -12.58
CA VAL A 61 2.90 -3.19 -13.91
C VAL A 61 3.82 -4.24 -14.53
N GLY A 62 3.23 -5.16 -15.29
CA GLY A 62 3.94 -6.19 -16.04
C GLY A 62 3.46 -6.27 -17.48
N THR A 63 4.38 -6.49 -18.42
CA THR A 63 4.01 -6.78 -19.81
C THR A 63 4.63 -8.08 -20.30
N VAL A 64 3.93 -8.75 -21.21
CA VAL A 64 4.39 -9.96 -21.91
C VAL A 64 4.07 -9.84 -23.40
N LYS A 65 4.84 -10.50 -24.26
CA LYS A 65 4.44 -10.66 -25.65
C LYS A 65 3.26 -11.63 -25.72
N LYS A 66 2.24 -11.28 -26.50
CA LYS A 66 1.09 -12.16 -26.73
C LYS A 66 1.53 -13.44 -27.45
N THR A 67 1.06 -14.56 -26.94
CA THR A 67 1.09 -15.88 -27.58
C THR A 67 -0.33 -16.28 -28.02
N ASP A 68 -0.47 -17.49 -28.57
CA ASP A 68 -1.77 -18.04 -28.96
C ASP A 68 -2.65 -18.39 -27.74
N ASP A 69 -2.08 -18.39 -26.53
CA ASP A 69 -2.78 -18.68 -25.28
C ASP A 69 -2.94 -17.40 -24.43
N PHE A 70 -4.12 -16.78 -24.54
CA PHE A 70 -4.45 -15.58 -23.78
C PHE A 70 -4.50 -15.84 -22.26
N LEU A 71 -4.86 -17.05 -21.82
CA LEU A 71 -4.91 -17.39 -20.41
C LEU A 71 -3.49 -17.43 -19.84
N LEU A 72 -2.58 -18.11 -20.54
CA LEU A 72 -1.16 -18.15 -20.17
C LEU A 72 -0.58 -16.74 -20.11
N ASP A 73 -0.80 -15.92 -21.14
CA ASP A 73 -0.26 -14.57 -21.19
C ASP A 73 -0.81 -13.68 -20.06
N GLY A 74 -2.10 -13.84 -19.73
CA GLY A 74 -2.75 -13.16 -18.61
C GLY A 74 -2.12 -13.54 -17.28
N ILE A 75 -1.90 -14.83 -17.04
CA ILE A 75 -1.23 -15.34 -15.83
C ILE A 75 0.21 -14.82 -15.74
N VAL A 76 1.00 -14.96 -16.81
CA VAL A 76 2.43 -14.56 -16.78
C VAL A 76 2.59 -13.04 -16.64
N SER A 77 1.69 -12.25 -17.23
CA SER A 77 1.73 -10.79 -17.04
C SER A 77 1.36 -10.36 -15.63
N TYR A 78 0.43 -11.07 -14.97
CA TYR A 78 0.12 -10.88 -13.56
C TYR A 78 1.32 -11.22 -12.67
N ASP A 79 1.91 -12.40 -12.83
CA ASP A 79 3.09 -12.83 -12.06
C ASP A 79 4.28 -11.86 -12.24
N ARG A 80 4.43 -11.27 -13.43
CA ARG A 80 5.44 -10.22 -13.67
C ARG A 80 5.13 -8.94 -12.89
N ALA A 81 3.88 -8.52 -12.83
CA ALA A 81 3.49 -7.36 -12.04
C ALA A 81 3.79 -7.58 -10.55
N GLU A 82 3.69 -8.80 -10.02
CA GLU A 82 4.02 -9.08 -8.62
C GLU A 82 5.51 -8.91 -8.26
N ILE A 83 6.42 -8.86 -9.25
CA ILE A 83 7.88 -8.88 -9.00
C ILE A 83 8.65 -7.70 -9.58
N ASN A 84 8.01 -6.85 -10.40
CA ASN A 84 8.71 -5.82 -11.17
C ASN A 84 9.15 -4.60 -10.34
N ASP A 85 8.44 -4.29 -9.25
CA ASP A 85 8.83 -3.24 -8.30
C ASP A 85 9.19 -3.89 -6.95
N ALA A 86 8.41 -3.67 -5.90
CA ALA A 86 8.59 -4.40 -4.64
C ALA A 86 8.28 -5.88 -4.86
N TYR A 87 9.16 -6.79 -4.43
CA TYR A 87 8.98 -8.21 -4.65
C TYR A 87 7.88 -8.80 -3.76
N VAL A 88 6.68 -8.94 -4.30
CA VAL A 88 5.51 -9.55 -3.64
C VAL A 88 5.07 -10.86 -4.29
N GLY A 89 5.81 -11.37 -5.28
CA GLY A 89 5.46 -12.59 -6.00
C GLY A 89 5.70 -13.90 -5.23
N GLN A 90 5.21 -14.99 -5.81
CA GLN A 90 5.28 -16.36 -5.26
C GLN A 90 4.52 -16.54 -3.95
N ILE A 91 3.41 -15.82 -3.76
CA ILE A 91 2.51 -15.97 -2.61
C ILE A 91 1.13 -16.46 -3.04
N ASN A 92 0.36 -16.96 -2.08
CA ASN A 92 -1.08 -17.14 -2.22
C ASN A 92 -1.75 -15.86 -1.72
N MET A 93 -2.11 -14.96 -2.65
CA MET A 93 -2.76 -13.68 -2.33
C MET A 93 -4.24 -13.90 -1.95
N LEU A 94 -4.62 -13.46 -0.75
CA LEU A 94 -6.00 -13.55 -0.24
C LEU A 94 -6.62 -12.16 -0.14
N THR A 95 -7.61 -11.86 -0.97
CA THR A 95 -8.22 -10.52 -1.02
C THR A 95 -9.01 -10.17 0.25
N ALA A 96 -8.72 -9.00 0.82
CA ALA A 96 -9.42 -8.39 1.94
C ALA A 96 -10.21 -7.14 1.53
N SER A 97 -11.07 -6.66 2.43
CA SER A 97 -11.92 -5.48 2.23
C SER A 97 -11.23 -4.12 2.49
N SER A 98 -9.88 -4.08 2.48
CA SER A 98 -9.09 -2.85 2.38
C SER A 98 -9.05 -1.91 3.61
N PHE A 99 -8.71 -2.41 4.81
CA PHE A 99 -8.50 -1.59 6.02
C PHE A 99 -7.18 -1.89 6.74
N CYS A 100 -6.59 -0.91 7.42
CA CYS A 100 -5.50 -1.10 8.40
C CYS A 100 -6.00 -0.66 9.79
N GLY A 101 -6.35 -1.63 10.62
CA GLY A 101 -7.05 -1.43 11.88
C GLY A 101 -6.14 -1.14 13.08
N ILE A 102 -6.71 -1.22 14.28
CA ILE A 102 -6.03 -0.87 15.54
C ILE A 102 -4.76 -1.69 15.85
N ALA A 103 -4.63 -2.89 15.27
CA ALA A 103 -3.44 -3.75 15.40
C ALA A 103 -2.41 -3.53 14.29
N GLY A 104 -2.78 -2.78 13.25
CA GLY A 104 -1.97 -2.51 12.09
C GLY A 104 -1.02 -1.32 12.30
N GLN A 105 0.07 -1.38 11.54
CA GLN A 105 1.03 -0.29 11.34
C GLN A 105 1.41 -0.22 9.85
N VAL A 106 1.74 0.96 9.35
CA VAL A 106 2.11 1.16 7.93
C VAL A 106 3.63 1.29 7.81
N TRP A 107 4.25 0.43 7.02
CA TRP A 107 5.69 0.51 6.74
C TRP A 107 6.03 1.79 5.96
N GLY A 108 7.10 2.48 6.36
CA GLY A 108 7.49 3.77 5.78
C GLY A 108 6.71 4.96 6.34
N HIS A 109 5.69 4.75 7.16
CA HIS A 109 4.98 5.81 7.89
C HIS A 109 5.12 5.65 9.41
N ASP A 110 4.61 4.53 9.95
CA ASP A 110 4.61 4.25 11.38
C ASP A 110 5.89 3.56 11.84
N LEU A 111 6.45 2.72 10.96
CA LEU A 111 7.64 1.89 11.20
C LEU A 111 8.68 2.22 10.13
N ALA A 112 9.93 2.42 10.53
CA ALA A 112 11.03 2.81 9.64
C ALA A 112 10.59 3.93 8.69
N ALA A 113 10.14 5.04 9.27
CA ALA A 113 9.46 6.11 8.54
C ALA A 113 10.38 6.65 7.43
N HIS A 114 9.84 6.83 6.22
CA HIS A 114 10.60 7.45 5.14
C HIS A 114 11.04 8.85 5.60
N GLU A 115 12.30 9.23 5.36
CA GLU A 115 12.90 10.45 5.91
C GLU A 115 12.08 11.71 5.58
N SER A 116 11.58 11.82 4.35
CA SER A 116 10.75 12.95 3.91
C SER A 116 9.39 13.04 4.61
N ILE A 117 8.88 11.92 5.14
CA ILE A 117 7.69 11.90 6.00
C ILE A 117 8.09 12.28 7.42
N ALA A 118 9.16 11.69 7.96
CA ALA A 118 9.66 11.95 9.31
C ALA A 118 10.06 13.42 9.52
N ASN A 119 10.60 14.06 8.49
CA ASN A 119 11.05 15.45 8.50
C ASN A 119 9.98 16.46 8.04
N ASP A 120 8.76 16.00 7.73
CA ASP A 120 7.65 16.84 7.20
C ASP A 120 8.04 17.63 5.92
N GLU A 121 8.81 17.01 5.03
CA GLU A 121 9.31 17.63 3.80
C GLU A 121 8.34 17.49 2.62
N ILE A 122 7.45 16.50 2.68
CA ILE A 122 6.42 16.29 1.65
C ILE A 122 5.32 17.34 1.74
N LYS A 123 4.93 17.89 0.59
CA LYS A 123 3.83 18.86 0.49
C LYS A 123 2.56 18.19 -0.03
N PRO A 124 1.37 18.63 0.42
CA PRO A 124 0.13 18.18 -0.18
C PRO A 124 0.10 18.51 -1.68
N VAL A 125 -0.33 17.55 -2.50
CA VAL A 125 -0.60 17.73 -3.93
C VAL A 125 -1.90 18.53 -4.10
N PHE A 126 -2.90 18.26 -3.27
CA PHE A 126 -4.15 19.01 -3.18
C PHE A 126 -4.84 18.75 -1.83
N GLU A 127 -5.93 19.47 -1.58
CA GLU A 127 -6.80 19.29 -0.41
C GLU A 127 -8.25 19.08 -0.86
N VAL A 128 -9.00 18.27 -0.11
CA VAL A 128 -10.45 18.10 -0.27
C VAL A 128 -11.15 18.37 1.06
N LYS A 129 -12.44 18.69 1.04
CA LYS A 129 -13.23 18.80 2.27
C LYS A 129 -13.80 17.45 2.65
N GLN A 130 -13.66 17.09 3.92
CA GLN A 130 -14.33 15.95 4.53
C GLN A 130 -15.81 16.26 4.78
N TYR A 131 -16.59 15.26 5.18
CA TYR A 131 -18.03 15.41 5.39
C TYR A 131 -18.40 16.38 6.52
N ASP A 132 -17.49 16.65 7.45
CA ASP A 132 -17.65 17.65 8.53
C ASP A 132 -17.13 19.05 8.12
N GLY A 133 -16.62 19.19 6.89
CA GLY A 133 -16.06 20.42 6.36
C GLY A 133 -14.57 20.64 6.65
N THR A 134 -13.91 19.79 7.44
CA THR A 134 -12.46 19.88 7.70
C THR A 134 -11.64 19.54 6.45
N PRO A 135 -10.44 20.13 6.27
CA PRO A 135 -9.58 19.82 5.14
C PRO A 135 -8.89 18.47 5.34
N LEU A 136 -8.91 17.63 4.30
CA LEU A 136 -8.09 16.43 4.16
C LEU A 136 -6.97 16.71 3.16
N LYS A 137 -5.74 16.64 3.65
CA LYS A 137 -4.52 16.81 2.84
C LYS A 137 -4.18 15.52 2.10
N VAL A 138 -3.91 15.66 0.81
CA VAL A 138 -3.56 14.54 -0.07
C VAL A 138 -2.11 14.66 -0.51
N TYR A 139 -1.34 13.59 -0.30
CA TYR A 139 0.09 13.50 -0.58
C TYR A 139 0.35 12.45 -1.65
N ASP A 140 1.50 12.55 -2.31
CA ASP A 140 1.99 11.47 -3.17
C ASP A 140 2.52 10.31 -2.31
N ALA A 141 2.15 9.07 -2.64
CA ALA A 141 2.54 7.87 -1.90
C ALA A 141 3.94 7.35 -2.25
N LYS A 142 4.69 8.01 -3.14
CA LYS A 142 6.04 7.60 -3.54
C LYS A 142 6.95 7.24 -2.36
N PRO A 143 7.01 8.01 -1.24
CA PRO A 143 7.82 7.62 -0.08
C PRO A 143 7.44 6.24 0.50
N LEU A 144 6.14 5.92 0.55
CA LEU A 144 5.64 4.64 1.08
C LEU A 144 5.89 3.49 0.10
N LEU A 145 5.74 3.74 -1.20
CA LEU A 145 6.06 2.77 -2.25
C LEU A 145 7.55 2.45 -2.27
N GLN A 146 8.40 3.46 -2.12
CA GLN A 146 9.85 3.29 -1.99
C GLN A 146 10.19 2.49 -0.72
N ALA A 147 9.57 2.81 0.42
CA ALA A 147 9.76 2.03 1.64
C ALA A 147 9.38 0.54 1.47
N GLY A 148 8.32 0.23 0.71
CA GLY A 148 7.96 -1.14 0.37
C GLY A 148 9.03 -1.87 -0.46
N ILE A 149 9.61 -1.19 -1.47
CA ILE A 149 10.76 -1.70 -2.23
C ILE A 149 11.96 -1.95 -1.31
N GLU A 150 12.25 -1.04 -0.38
CA GLU A 150 13.36 -1.23 0.56
C GLU A 150 13.10 -2.40 1.54
N LEU A 151 11.86 -2.69 1.94
CA LEU A 151 11.59 -3.83 2.81
C LEU A 151 11.75 -5.17 2.08
N PHE A 152 11.04 -5.33 0.97
CA PHE A 152 10.96 -6.61 0.26
C PHE A 152 12.14 -6.81 -0.70
N GLY A 153 12.76 -5.73 -1.16
CA GLY A 153 13.71 -5.75 -2.26
C GLY A 153 13.03 -5.88 -3.61
N THR A 154 13.83 -6.14 -4.63
CA THR A 154 13.39 -6.37 -6.01
C THR A 154 13.63 -7.82 -6.43
N GLU A 155 13.19 -8.24 -7.61
CA GLU A 155 13.48 -9.57 -8.16
C GLU A 155 14.98 -9.92 -8.13
N LYS A 156 15.83 -8.95 -8.49
CA LYS A 156 17.29 -9.11 -8.60
C LYS A 156 18.01 -8.96 -7.26
N GLU A 157 17.41 -8.22 -6.32
CA GLU A 157 17.99 -7.93 -5.01
C GLU A 157 16.90 -8.06 -3.95
N ARG A 158 16.53 -9.31 -3.67
CA ARG A 158 15.51 -9.65 -2.67
C ARG A 158 16.04 -9.41 -1.26
N ARG A 159 15.18 -8.88 -0.39
CA ARG A 159 15.51 -8.61 1.02
C ARG A 159 14.64 -9.46 1.94
N PHE A 160 13.68 -8.85 2.63
CA PHE A 160 12.77 -9.54 3.55
C PHE A 160 11.43 -9.82 2.89
N THR A 161 11.43 -10.49 1.75
CA THR A 161 10.19 -10.83 1.02
C THR A 161 9.26 -11.67 1.91
N THR A 162 8.01 -11.78 1.51
CA THR A 162 7.13 -12.84 2.01
C THR A 162 7.71 -14.22 1.72
N ALA A 163 7.44 -15.20 2.58
CA ALA A 163 7.90 -16.57 2.37
C ALA A 163 7.25 -17.16 1.10
N PRO A 164 8.00 -17.87 0.24
CA PRO A 164 7.43 -18.52 -0.94
C PRO A 164 6.32 -19.51 -0.57
N GLY A 165 5.15 -19.37 -1.20
CA GLY A 165 3.94 -20.14 -0.91
C GLY A 165 3.18 -19.69 0.34
N ALA A 166 3.60 -18.61 0.99
CA ALA A 166 2.86 -18.03 2.12
C ALA A 166 1.45 -17.63 1.71
N HIS A 167 0.50 -17.77 2.64
CA HIS A 167 -0.85 -17.26 2.48
C HIS A 167 -0.86 -15.84 3.03
N VAL A 168 -0.94 -14.86 2.14
CA VAL A 168 -0.80 -13.46 2.51
C VAL A 168 -2.11 -12.76 2.18
N ILE A 169 -2.75 -12.25 3.23
CA ILE A 169 -3.92 -11.41 3.09
C ILE A 169 -3.44 -10.08 2.49
N CYS A 170 -4.15 -9.60 1.48
CA CYS A 170 -3.85 -8.36 0.78
C CYS A 170 -5.12 -7.57 0.51
N ALA A 171 -5.03 -6.25 0.65
CA ALA A 171 -5.93 -5.34 -0.02
C ALA A 171 -5.42 -5.24 -1.47
N ASN A 172 -6.13 -5.76 -2.47
CA ASN A 172 -5.60 -5.84 -3.82
C ASN A 172 -6.66 -5.67 -4.92
N LYS A 173 -6.20 -5.17 -6.07
CA LYS A 173 -6.98 -5.10 -7.32
C LYS A 173 -6.02 -5.15 -8.51
N SER A 174 -6.48 -5.67 -9.65
CA SER A 174 -5.67 -5.70 -10.86
C SER A 174 -6.53 -5.60 -12.12
N VAL A 175 -5.88 -5.29 -13.23
CA VAL A 175 -6.49 -5.33 -14.56
C VAL A 175 -5.50 -5.89 -15.58
N THR A 176 -6.01 -6.63 -16.57
CA THR A 176 -5.21 -7.20 -17.66
C THR A 176 -5.84 -6.83 -18.99
N SER A 177 -5.02 -6.45 -19.98
CA SER A 177 -5.52 -6.15 -21.32
C SER A 177 -4.46 -6.40 -22.39
N TYR A 178 -4.94 -6.60 -23.62
CA TYR A 178 -4.13 -6.79 -24.80
C TYR A 178 -4.09 -5.52 -25.66
N ARG A 179 -2.91 -5.16 -26.18
CA ARG A 179 -2.76 -4.18 -27.26
C ARG A 179 -2.64 -4.90 -28.61
N PRO A 180 -3.57 -4.70 -29.56
CA PRO A 180 -3.50 -5.33 -30.87
C PRO A 180 -2.19 -5.04 -31.59
N LYS A 181 -1.72 -6.01 -32.37
CA LYS A 181 -0.51 -5.85 -33.19
C LYS A 181 -0.80 -4.96 -34.40
N GLU A 182 -2.00 -5.08 -34.96
CA GLU A 182 -2.45 -4.29 -36.09
C GLU A 182 -2.89 -2.90 -35.64
N ASP A 183 -2.60 -1.90 -36.46
CA ASP A 183 -3.15 -0.55 -36.31
C ASP A 183 -4.61 -0.55 -36.78
N ARG A 184 -5.52 -0.78 -35.84
CA ARG A 184 -6.97 -0.85 -36.05
C ARG A 184 -7.70 -0.31 -34.81
N PRO A 185 -9.00 0.03 -34.93
CA PRO A 185 -9.81 0.33 -33.76
C PRO A 185 -9.74 -0.78 -32.71
N LEU A 186 -9.63 -0.38 -31.44
CA LEU A 186 -9.67 -1.28 -30.29
C LEU A 186 -11.04 -1.95 -30.22
N LYS A 187 -11.05 -3.24 -29.88
CA LYS A 187 -12.24 -4.00 -29.51
C LYS A 187 -12.45 -3.95 -28.00
N ASP A 188 -13.62 -4.39 -27.56
CA ASP A 188 -13.93 -4.51 -26.13
C ASP A 188 -12.86 -5.32 -25.39
N GLY A 189 -12.34 -4.74 -24.31
CA GLY A 189 -11.27 -5.34 -23.50
C GLY A 189 -9.84 -5.11 -24.02
N GLU A 190 -9.65 -4.51 -25.20
CA GLU A 190 -8.34 -4.10 -25.71
C GLU A 190 -7.99 -2.67 -25.28
N ALA A 191 -6.70 -2.40 -25.10
CA ALA A 191 -6.21 -1.11 -24.61
C ALA A 191 -4.82 -0.79 -25.16
N TYR A 192 -4.46 0.49 -25.15
CA TYR A 192 -3.08 0.93 -25.36
C TYR A 192 -2.24 0.79 -24.10
N GLY A 193 -2.85 0.94 -22.92
CA GLY A 193 -2.16 0.86 -21.64
C GLY A 193 -3.04 0.33 -20.51
N VAL A 194 -2.38 0.00 -19.41
CA VAL A 194 -3.00 -0.42 -18.14
C VAL A 194 -2.45 0.43 -17.00
N TRP A 195 -3.27 0.63 -15.96
CA TRP A 195 -2.89 1.42 -14.79
C TRP A 195 -3.54 0.90 -13.52
N SER A 196 -2.93 1.20 -12.37
CA SER A 196 -3.43 0.88 -11.02
C SER A 196 -3.14 2.02 -10.04
N PHE A 197 -4.00 2.17 -9.04
CA PHE A 197 -3.89 3.11 -7.93
C PHE A 197 -3.90 2.39 -6.60
N ILE A 198 -3.18 2.95 -5.64
CA ILE A 198 -3.36 2.67 -4.23
C ILE A 198 -3.46 3.97 -3.45
N ALA A 199 -4.40 4.04 -2.52
CA ALA A 199 -4.46 5.10 -1.53
C ALA A 199 -4.52 4.51 -0.13
N ILE A 200 -3.88 5.18 0.84
CA ILE A 200 -4.02 4.93 2.27
C ILE A 200 -4.41 6.22 2.97
N SER A 201 -5.53 6.19 3.67
CA SER A 201 -6.07 7.31 4.43
C SER A 201 -5.97 7.02 5.92
N LEU A 202 -5.13 7.77 6.62
CA LEU A 202 -4.85 7.55 8.03
C LEU A 202 -5.92 8.22 8.87
N SER A 203 -6.58 7.46 9.74
CA SER A 203 -7.62 8.01 10.62
C SER A 203 -7.01 9.01 11.60
N ASN A 204 -7.77 10.03 11.99
CA ASN A 204 -7.37 10.92 13.08
C ASN A 204 -7.60 10.34 14.49
N ASP A 205 -8.25 9.17 14.60
CA ASP A 205 -8.49 8.41 15.84
C ASP A 205 -8.13 6.93 15.65
N ARG A 206 -6.86 6.64 15.33
CA ARG A 206 -6.36 5.26 15.06
C ARG A 206 -6.42 4.31 16.26
N ASP A 207 -6.80 4.80 17.43
CA ASP A 207 -7.09 3.97 18.60
C ASP A 207 -8.50 3.34 18.54
N HIS A 208 -9.40 3.87 17.70
CA HIS A 208 -10.79 3.43 17.63
C HIS A 208 -11.33 3.26 16.20
N CYS A 209 -10.61 3.79 15.21
CA CYS A 209 -10.97 3.75 13.81
C CYS A 209 -9.84 3.09 13.02
N ALA A 210 -10.19 2.41 11.93
CA ALA A 210 -9.21 1.88 11.00
C ALA A 210 -8.79 2.96 10.00
N ASP A 211 -7.54 2.88 9.54
CA ASP A 211 -7.12 3.50 8.30
C ASP A 211 -7.77 2.77 7.12
N LEU A 212 -7.97 3.47 6.02
CA LEU A 212 -8.68 2.98 4.84
C LEU A 212 -7.73 2.84 3.65
N PHE A 213 -7.70 1.67 3.03
CA PHE A 213 -7.12 1.48 1.70
C PHE A 213 -8.19 1.70 0.63
N ILE A 214 -7.82 2.33 -0.47
CA ILE A 214 -8.62 2.36 -1.70
C ILE A 214 -7.74 1.95 -2.87
N GLU A 215 -8.16 0.91 -3.58
CA GLU A 215 -7.53 0.38 -4.77
C GLU A 215 -8.36 0.67 -6.01
N ASP A 216 -7.70 1.09 -7.07
CA ASP A 216 -8.32 1.16 -8.39
C ASP A 216 -7.41 0.60 -9.47
N ALA A 217 -7.99 0.13 -10.56
CA ALA A 217 -7.25 -0.35 -11.72
C ALA A 217 -8.11 -0.20 -12.96
N GLY A 218 -7.49 0.13 -14.09
CA GLY A 218 -8.23 0.36 -15.32
C GLY A 218 -7.39 0.36 -16.59
N LEU A 219 -8.11 0.56 -17.68
CA LEU A 219 -7.57 0.53 -19.04
C LEU A 219 -7.38 1.95 -19.57
N TRP A 220 -6.36 2.12 -20.42
CA TRP A 220 -6.16 3.32 -21.21
C TRP A 220 -6.43 3.02 -22.68
N THR A 221 -7.54 3.56 -23.19
CA THR A 221 -8.06 3.25 -24.54
C THR A 221 -7.98 4.41 -25.52
N LYS A 222 -7.48 5.58 -25.09
CA LYS A 222 -7.54 6.81 -25.91
C LYS A 222 -6.46 6.86 -26.99
N ASN A 223 -5.21 6.58 -26.64
CA ASN A 223 -4.05 6.63 -27.55
C ASN A 223 -2.84 5.92 -26.91
N ASP A 224 -1.71 5.85 -27.62
CA ASP A 224 -0.46 5.30 -27.10
C ASP A 224 0.52 6.37 -26.58
N ASN A 225 0.01 7.57 -26.25
CA ASN A 225 0.81 8.64 -25.69
C ASN A 225 0.87 8.54 -24.16
N GLU A 226 2.05 8.23 -23.65
CA GLU A 226 2.33 8.12 -22.21
C GLU A 226 2.03 9.43 -21.44
N ALA A 227 2.31 10.60 -22.03
CA ALA A 227 2.05 11.88 -21.35
C ALA A 227 0.55 12.15 -21.17
N ASP A 228 -0.29 11.69 -22.10
CA ASP A 228 -1.75 11.83 -22.00
C ASP A 228 -2.31 10.91 -20.91
N LEU A 229 -1.78 9.69 -20.80
CA LEU A 229 -2.10 8.76 -19.72
C LEU A 229 -1.69 9.35 -18.37
N LEU A 230 -0.45 9.83 -18.23
CA LEU A 230 0.03 10.45 -16.99
C LEU A 230 -0.87 11.63 -16.57
N LYS A 231 -1.23 12.50 -17.51
CA LYS A 231 -2.15 13.62 -17.25
C LYS A 231 -3.52 13.13 -16.77
N PHE A 232 -4.05 12.06 -17.36
CA PHE A 232 -5.29 11.45 -16.90
C PHE A 232 -5.16 10.93 -15.46
N LEU A 233 -4.06 10.23 -15.13
CA LEU A 233 -3.84 9.67 -13.80
C LEU A 233 -3.73 10.76 -12.72
N GLU A 234 -3.01 11.84 -13.01
CA GLU A 234 -2.91 12.98 -12.09
C GLU A 234 -4.28 13.63 -11.79
N GLU A 235 -5.17 13.70 -12.78
CA GLU A 235 -6.55 14.14 -12.55
C GLU A 235 -7.41 13.07 -11.83
N HIS A 236 -7.23 11.78 -12.16
CA HIS A 236 -7.98 10.67 -11.56
C HIS A 236 -7.71 10.49 -10.06
N ARG A 237 -6.58 10.98 -9.53
CA ARG A 237 -6.33 11.07 -8.08
C ARG A 237 -7.50 11.70 -7.32
N LYS A 238 -8.17 12.70 -7.90
CA LYS A 238 -9.32 13.37 -7.28
C LYS A 238 -10.51 12.42 -7.12
N SER A 239 -10.75 11.55 -8.10
CA SER A 239 -11.82 10.55 -8.05
C SER A 239 -11.54 9.49 -6.97
N VAL A 240 -10.29 9.02 -6.87
CA VAL A 240 -9.86 8.09 -5.82
C VAL A 240 -10.07 8.71 -4.44
N VAL A 241 -9.63 9.95 -4.23
CA VAL A 241 -9.82 10.65 -2.95
C VAL A 241 -11.28 11.00 -2.67
N TRP A 242 -12.10 11.26 -3.69
CA TRP A 242 -13.53 11.45 -3.48
C TRP A 242 -14.15 10.20 -2.85
N SER A 243 -13.78 9.01 -3.31
CA SER A 243 -14.26 7.75 -2.71
C SER A 243 -13.85 7.60 -1.24
N VAL A 244 -12.64 8.05 -0.85
CA VAL A 244 -12.19 8.10 0.55
C VAL A 244 -13.14 8.95 1.40
N VAL A 245 -13.49 10.15 0.93
CA VAL A 245 -14.38 11.06 1.65
C VAL A 245 -15.78 10.45 1.83
N GLU A 246 -16.30 9.80 0.78
CA GLU A 246 -17.60 9.12 0.84
C GLU A 246 -17.56 7.92 1.82
N CYS A 247 -16.53 7.08 1.78
CA CYS A 247 -16.36 5.98 2.73
C CYS A 247 -16.22 6.48 4.19
N GLY A 248 -15.47 7.57 4.39
CA GLY A 248 -15.34 8.23 5.69
C GLY A 248 -16.69 8.75 6.20
N ARG A 249 -17.51 9.35 5.33
CA ARG A 249 -18.86 9.78 5.67
C ARG A 249 -19.74 8.61 6.11
N ASP A 250 -19.73 7.53 5.34
CA ASP A 250 -20.60 6.38 5.59
C ASP A 250 -20.24 5.69 6.92
N SER A 251 -18.95 5.63 7.24
CA SER A 251 -18.44 5.02 8.48
C SER A 251 -18.25 6.01 9.63
N HIS A 252 -18.53 7.29 9.42
CA HIS A 252 -18.30 8.39 10.38
C HIS A 252 -16.84 8.47 10.88
N VAL A 253 -15.88 8.30 9.96
CA VAL A 253 -14.43 8.37 10.22
C VAL A 253 -13.84 9.58 9.50
N LEU A 254 -13.13 10.40 10.26
CA LEU A 254 -12.30 11.47 9.72
C LEU A 254 -10.86 10.99 9.57
N PHE A 255 -10.23 11.42 8.48
CA PHE A 255 -8.84 11.13 8.17
C PHE A 255 -7.97 12.37 8.40
N GLU A 256 -6.76 12.15 8.89
CA GLU A 256 -5.76 13.20 9.08
C GLU A 256 -5.05 13.53 7.76
N ARG A 257 -4.70 12.50 6.99
CA ARG A 257 -3.98 12.60 5.73
C ARG A 257 -4.26 11.40 4.83
N THR A 258 -4.12 11.60 3.53
CA THR A 258 -4.20 10.53 2.53
C THR A 258 -2.96 10.53 1.65
N TYR A 259 -2.37 9.36 1.43
CA TYR A 259 -1.32 9.15 0.43
C TYR A 259 -1.91 8.44 -0.78
N VAL A 260 -1.61 8.90 -1.98
CA VAL A 260 -2.07 8.30 -3.24
C VAL A 260 -0.88 8.02 -4.15
N GLY A 261 -0.78 6.80 -4.66
CA GLY A 261 0.23 6.40 -5.64
C GLY A 261 -0.41 5.61 -6.78
N PHE A 262 0.29 5.52 -7.91
CA PHE A 262 -0.16 4.74 -9.05
C PHE A 262 1.01 4.15 -9.82
N ALA A 263 0.75 3.10 -10.58
CA ALA A 263 1.65 2.55 -11.60
C ALA A 263 0.89 2.42 -12.92
N TYR A 264 1.61 2.53 -14.03
CA TYR A 264 1.02 2.42 -15.37
C TYR A 264 2.05 2.02 -16.41
N THR A 265 1.56 1.53 -17.56
CA THR A 265 2.39 1.31 -18.74
C THR A 265 1.57 1.43 -20.02
N ILE A 266 2.19 1.93 -21.08
CA ILE A 266 1.70 1.78 -22.45
C ILE A 266 2.30 0.48 -23.01
N MET A 267 1.47 -0.51 -23.28
CA MET A 267 1.89 -1.78 -23.90
C MET A 267 2.40 -1.53 -25.31
N LYS A 268 3.35 -2.32 -25.83
CA LYS A 268 3.69 -2.30 -27.26
C LYS A 268 2.64 -3.07 -28.07
N PRO A 269 2.47 -2.80 -29.38
CA PRO A 269 1.60 -3.61 -30.23
C PRO A 269 1.96 -5.10 -30.14
N GLY A 270 0.97 -5.94 -29.87
CA GLY A 270 1.20 -7.37 -29.66
C GLY A 270 1.57 -7.76 -28.22
N GLU A 271 1.52 -6.85 -27.25
CA GLU A 271 1.76 -7.16 -25.84
C GLU A 271 0.47 -7.24 -25.02
N ILE A 272 0.50 -8.04 -23.96
CA ILE A 272 -0.47 -8.07 -22.88
C ILE A 272 0.14 -7.35 -21.69
N GLY A 273 -0.60 -6.42 -21.11
CA GLY A 273 -0.23 -5.67 -19.93
C GLY A 273 -1.10 -6.06 -18.74
N ASN A 274 -0.50 -6.05 -17.56
CA ASN A 274 -1.16 -6.17 -16.27
C ASN A 274 -0.76 -4.98 -15.39
N ALA A 275 -1.72 -4.41 -14.68
CA ALA A 275 -1.46 -3.46 -13.60
C ALA A 275 -2.03 -4.00 -12.30
N LEU A 276 -1.21 -3.98 -11.25
CA LEU A 276 -1.51 -4.50 -9.93
C LEU A 276 -1.37 -3.39 -8.89
N THR A 277 -2.32 -3.34 -7.97
CA THR A 277 -2.24 -2.58 -6.73
C THR A 277 -2.47 -3.57 -5.59
N CYS A 278 -1.62 -3.50 -4.57
CA CYS A 278 -1.61 -4.46 -3.49
C CYS A 278 -1.04 -3.84 -2.20
N ALA A 279 -1.70 -4.05 -1.08
CA ALA A 279 -1.16 -3.85 0.25
C ALA A 279 -1.18 -5.16 1.04
N PRO A 280 -0.07 -5.93 1.06
CA PRO A 280 0.02 -7.11 1.90
C PRO A 280 0.04 -6.74 3.39
N TYR A 281 -0.66 -7.55 4.18
CA TYR A 281 -0.63 -7.52 5.64
C TYR A 281 0.35 -8.57 6.13
N VAL A 282 1.51 -8.13 6.62
CA VAL A 282 2.63 -9.03 6.96
C VAL A 282 3.04 -8.95 8.43
N THR A 283 3.72 -9.98 8.89
CA THR A 283 4.59 -9.96 10.06
C THR A 283 6.04 -9.90 9.59
N LEU A 284 6.86 -9.06 10.23
CA LEU A 284 8.23 -8.78 9.76
C LEU A 284 9.18 -9.94 10.06
N ALA A 285 10.06 -10.27 9.11
CA ALA A 285 11.15 -11.20 9.35
C ALA A 285 11.93 -10.84 10.64
N ARG A 286 12.41 -11.82 11.42
CA ARG A 286 13.12 -11.51 12.68
C ARG A 286 14.36 -10.64 12.44
N ASP A 287 15.08 -10.90 11.36
CA ASP A 287 16.27 -10.14 11.02
C ASP A 287 15.94 -8.76 10.44
N ALA A 288 14.66 -8.46 10.13
CA ALA A 288 14.22 -7.11 9.75
C ALA A 288 13.94 -6.22 10.97
N VAL A 289 13.95 -6.80 12.17
CA VAL A 289 13.71 -6.11 13.43
C VAL A 289 15.06 -5.75 14.06
N PRO A 290 15.29 -4.47 14.39
CA PRO A 290 16.47 -4.02 15.13
C PRO A 290 16.76 -4.85 16.37
N SER A 291 18.04 -4.93 16.74
CA SER A 291 18.48 -5.62 17.96
C SER A 291 17.86 -5.02 19.24
N THR A 292 17.46 -3.75 19.17
CA THR A 292 16.75 -3.00 20.21
C THR A 292 15.27 -3.38 20.34
N GLY A 293 14.75 -4.21 19.44
CA GLY A 293 13.41 -4.79 19.45
C GLY A 293 12.39 -4.03 18.59
N PHE A 294 11.26 -4.69 18.28
CA PHE A 294 10.23 -4.17 17.37
C PHE A 294 9.77 -2.73 17.63
N PRO A 295 9.56 -2.27 18.89
CA PRO A 295 9.13 -0.89 19.14
C PRO A 295 10.14 0.19 18.71
N SER A 296 11.41 -0.15 18.50
CA SER A 296 12.41 0.84 18.03
C SER A 296 12.15 1.27 16.59
N LEU A 297 11.52 0.43 15.77
CA LEU A 297 11.11 0.76 14.40
C LEU A 297 10.20 2.00 14.34
N ASN A 298 9.45 2.30 15.42
CA ASN A 298 8.64 3.51 15.49
C ASN A 298 9.45 4.81 15.67
N ASN A 299 10.73 4.70 15.98
CA ASN A 299 11.59 5.84 16.34
C ASN A 299 12.81 5.98 15.41
N ILE A 300 12.91 5.14 14.38
CA ILE A 300 13.97 5.22 13.37
C ILE A 300 13.37 5.52 12.00
N THR A 301 14.18 6.18 11.18
CA THR A 301 13.89 6.45 9.78
C THR A 301 14.28 5.26 8.90
N LEU A 302 13.81 5.25 7.66
CA LEU A 302 14.15 4.23 6.68
C LEU A 302 15.67 4.16 6.41
N PRO A 303 16.43 5.27 6.25
CA PRO A 303 17.88 5.22 6.11
C PRO A 303 18.59 4.61 7.33
N GLU A 304 18.17 4.93 8.55
CA GLU A 304 18.74 4.33 9.77
C GLU A 304 18.47 2.83 9.85
N TRP A 305 17.25 2.40 9.46
CA TRP A 305 16.94 0.98 9.34
C TRP A 305 17.82 0.29 8.29
N LEU A 306 18.01 0.90 7.11
CA LEU A 306 18.89 0.36 6.06
C LEU A 306 20.33 0.18 6.55
N ASP A 307 20.87 1.14 7.28
CA ASP A 307 22.21 1.07 7.87
C ASP A 307 22.32 -0.08 8.89
N GLU A 308 21.34 -0.23 9.78
CA GLU A 308 21.31 -1.34 10.76
C GLU A 308 21.20 -2.71 10.07
N MET A 309 20.49 -2.79 8.94
CA MET A 309 20.39 -4.01 8.13
C MET A 309 21.63 -4.26 7.25
N GLY A 310 22.55 -3.29 7.14
CA GLY A 310 23.69 -3.35 6.24
C GLY A 310 23.31 -3.31 4.75
N PHE A 311 22.20 -2.65 4.42
CA PHE A 311 21.67 -2.53 3.06
C PHE A 311 22.03 -1.20 2.40
N ARG A 312 22.29 -1.23 1.09
CA ARG A 312 22.38 -0.02 0.27
C ARG A 312 21.00 0.35 -0.25
N PRO A 313 20.58 1.63 -0.26
CA PRO A 313 19.29 2.03 -0.79
C PRO A 313 19.07 1.56 -2.24
N LEU A 314 17.93 0.93 -2.51
CA LEU A 314 17.51 0.52 -3.86
C LEU A 314 16.86 1.67 -4.62
N THR A 315 16.19 2.57 -3.89
CA THR A 315 15.27 3.57 -4.46
C THR A 315 15.92 4.93 -4.72
N GLU A 316 17.08 5.23 -4.12
CA GLU A 316 17.93 6.36 -4.52
C GLU A 316 18.50 6.18 -5.94
N CYS A 317 18.59 4.93 -6.41
CA CYS A 317 19.10 4.56 -7.72
C CYS A 317 18.03 4.57 -8.83
N ILE A 318 16.75 4.78 -8.52
CA ILE A 318 15.63 4.75 -9.49
C ILE A 318 15.29 6.19 -9.90
N LYS A 319 16.12 6.78 -10.75
CA LYS A 319 15.67 7.85 -11.66
C LYS A 319 14.94 7.18 -12.83
N LYS A 320 13.61 7.11 -12.77
CA LYS A 320 12.79 6.98 -13.98
C LYS A 320 12.50 8.38 -14.49
#